data_AF-A0A182PVD2-F1
#
_entry.id   AF-A0A182PVD2-F1
#
_cell.length_a   1.000
_cell.length_b   1.000
_cell.length_c   1.000
_cell.angle_alpha   90.00
_cell.angle_beta   90.00
_cell.angle_gamma   90.00
#
_symmetry.space_group_name_H-M   'P 1'
#
loop_
_entity.id
_entity.type
_entity.pdbx_description
1 polymer ?
#
loop_
_entity_poly.entity_id
_entity_poly.type
_entity_poly.pdbx_seq_one_letter_code
_entity_poly.pdbx_strand_id
1 'polypeptide(L)'
;MAVTSRKPTIRNGPKSYDGGKIIRSRRNSPKWPTPKARPTATKRNHRSGSSPSRLSGSRRPVPSFGPTRHTRLAITDLDIPLESRRLVLIDGENVAYDDIADVYRANRIYQAYQWFVAKGHRVLVLCPHYLTQKLMGETPNMNIEFITDIPDYPSNHSSNQLFEETLLQRAFDEEAAILSERRFEQSYSLHLEIVQNRVIGYTFFWESIFIPVDPYGRAGPWLHVILHK
;
A
#
# COMPACT_ATOMS: atom_id res chain seq x y z
N MET A 1 -53.61 -48.35 -23.78
CA MET A 1 -54.54 -47.84 -22.75
C MET A 1 -54.06 -48.31 -21.39
N ALA A 2 -53.63 -47.38 -20.53
CA ALA A 2 -53.62 -47.51 -19.07
C ALA A 2 -53.31 -46.11 -18.52
N VAL A 3 -54.34 -45.52 -17.90
CA VAL A 3 -54.38 -44.20 -17.28
C VAL A 3 -54.33 -44.43 -15.79
N THR A 4 -53.41 -43.79 -15.08
CA THR A 4 -53.47 -43.44 -13.64
C THR A 4 -52.16 -42.75 -13.27
N SER A 5 -52.05 -41.70 -12.47
CA SER A 5 -52.96 -40.68 -11.95
C SER A 5 -52.05 -39.75 -11.15
N ARG A 6 -52.00 -38.47 -11.51
CA ARG A 6 -51.25 -37.44 -10.78
C ARG A 6 -51.91 -37.17 -9.41
N LYS A 7 -51.10 -36.98 -8.36
CA LYS A 7 -51.49 -36.33 -7.09
C LYS A 7 -50.44 -35.29 -6.68
N PRO A 8 -50.83 -34.27 -5.89
CA PRO A 8 -50.39 -32.90 -6.10
C PRO A 8 -49.23 -32.44 -5.21
N THR A 9 -48.67 -31.34 -5.69
CA THR A 9 -47.74 -30.37 -5.08
C THR A 9 -48.05 -29.97 -3.64
N ILE A 10 -47.03 -30.03 -2.78
CA ILE A 10 -46.92 -29.19 -1.59
C ILE A 10 -45.87 -28.13 -1.86
N ARG A 11 -46.34 -26.89 -1.97
CA ARG A 11 -45.56 -25.67 -2.17
C ARG A 11 -45.06 -25.22 -0.79
N ASN A 12 -43.81 -25.53 -0.45
CA ASN A 12 -43.20 -24.96 0.74
C ASN A 12 -42.97 -23.46 0.47
N GLY A 13 -43.76 -22.62 1.14
CA GLY A 13 -43.62 -21.17 1.11
C GLY A 13 -42.30 -20.70 1.72
N PRO A 14 -41.94 -19.42 1.50
CA PRO A 14 -40.70 -18.86 2.01
C PRO A 14 -40.76 -18.82 3.54
N LYS A 15 -39.73 -19.37 4.18
CA LYS A 15 -39.51 -19.22 5.62
C LYS A 15 -39.31 -17.74 5.92
N SER A 16 -40.21 -17.20 6.73
CA SER A 16 -40.10 -15.91 7.38
C SER A 16 -38.78 -15.84 8.15
N TYR A 17 -37.97 -14.81 7.86
CA TYR A 17 -36.83 -14.42 8.68
C TYR A 17 -37.33 -14.04 10.07
N ASP A 18 -37.20 -14.98 11.00
CA ASP A 18 -37.50 -14.74 12.40
C ASP A 18 -36.37 -13.91 13.00
N GLY A 19 -36.75 -12.81 13.65
CA GLY A 19 -35.86 -11.82 14.22
C GLY A 19 -35.09 -12.37 15.42
N GLY A 20 -33.96 -13.02 15.15
CA GLY A 20 -32.97 -13.37 16.16
C GLY A 20 -32.36 -12.10 16.77
N LYS A 21 -32.87 -11.71 17.95
CA LYS A 21 -32.28 -10.66 18.79
C LYS A 21 -30.83 -11.04 19.11
N ILE A 22 -29.88 -10.36 18.49
CA ILE A 22 -28.47 -10.40 18.85
C ILE A 22 -28.35 -9.84 20.26
N ILE A 23 -28.20 -10.74 21.25
CA ILE A 23 -27.82 -10.38 22.61
C ILE A 23 -26.36 -9.92 22.54
N ARG A 24 -26.16 -8.60 22.45
CA ARG A 24 -24.85 -7.98 22.65
C ARG A 24 -24.44 -8.19 24.10
N SER A 25 -23.59 -9.18 24.33
CA SER A 25 -22.74 -9.28 25.51
C SER A 25 -22.08 -7.92 25.77
N ARG A 26 -22.48 -7.26 26.86
CA ARG A 26 -21.84 -6.03 27.35
C ARG A 26 -20.41 -6.36 27.76
N ARG A 27 -19.47 -6.12 26.86
CA ARG A 27 -18.05 -6.04 27.19
C ARG A 27 -17.85 -4.83 28.09
N ASN A 28 -17.34 -5.06 29.30
CA ASN A 28 -16.99 -4.02 30.26
C ASN A 28 -16.05 -2.99 29.61
N SER A 29 -16.47 -1.73 29.58
CA SER A 29 -15.64 -0.61 29.19
C SER A 29 -14.56 -0.35 30.25
N PRO A 30 -13.27 -0.22 29.89
CA PRO A 30 -12.24 0.19 30.83
C PRO A 30 -12.50 1.62 31.31
N LYS A 31 -12.42 1.83 32.63
CA LYS A 31 -12.60 3.12 33.31
C LYS A 31 -11.54 4.11 32.81
N TRP A 32 -11.98 5.19 32.16
CA TRP A 32 -11.15 6.34 31.86
C TRP A 32 -10.77 7.06 33.17
N PRO A 33 -9.49 7.44 33.36
CA PRO A 33 -9.08 8.23 34.51
C PRO A 33 -9.62 9.66 34.40
N THR A 34 -10.13 10.16 35.51
CA THR A 34 -10.69 11.50 35.69
C THR A 34 -9.63 12.59 35.47
N PRO A 35 -9.99 13.74 34.87
CA PRO A 35 -9.08 14.86 34.70
C PRO A 35 -8.78 15.51 36.06
N LYS A 36 -7.50 15.55 36.46
CA LYS A 36 -7.07 16.26 37.67
C LYS A 36 -7.19 17.77 37.47
N ALA A 37 -7.79 18.40 38.46
CA ALA A 37 -8.10 19.82 38.53
C ALA A 37 -6.85 20.72 38.48
N ARG A 38 -7.03 21.85 37.80
CA ARG A 38 -6.13 23.00 37.69
C ARG A 38 -6.02 23.72 39.05
N PRO A 39 -4.82 24.00 39.59
CA PRO A 39 -4.71 24.81 40.80
C PRO A 39 -4.93 26.29 40.48
N THR A 40 -5.96 26.87 41.07
CA THR A 40 -6.17 28.33 41.17
C THR A 40 -5.34 28.93 42.30
N ALA A 41 -4.86 30.14 42.04
CA ALA A 41 -3.96 30.94 42.86
C ALA A 41 -4.48 31.28 44.26
N THR A 42 -3.56 31.35 45.23
CA THR A 42 -3.73 32.06 46.50
C THR A 42 -2.70 33.18 46.65
N LYS A 43 -3.20 34.29 47.21
CA LYS A 43 -2.58 35.61 47.31
C LYS A 43 -1.60 35.73 48.49
N ARG A 44 -0.45 36.35 48.18
CA ARG A 44 0.15 37.55 48.83
C ARG A 44 0.63 37.46 50.29
N ASN A 45 1.91 37.79 50.51
CA ASN A 45 2.33 38.58 51.66
C ASN A 45 3.44 39.57 51.29
N HIS A 46 3.33 40.77 51.86
CA HIS A 46 4.19 41.94 51.67
C HIS A 46 5.47 41.86 52.51
N ARG A 47 6.59 42.41 52.01
CA ARG A 47 7.44 43.39 52.74
C ARG A 47 8.53 44.03 51.86
N SER A 48 8.43 45.36 51.78
CA SER A 48 9.46 46.43 51.78
C SER A 48 10.85 46.24 51.15
N GLY A 49 11.23 47.18 50.26
CA GLY A 49 12.63 47.61 50.10
C GLY A 49 12.99 48.24 48.74
N SER A 50 13.04 49.58 48.69
CA SER A 50 13.92 50.46 47.87
C SER A 50 14.15 50.22 46.36
N SER A 51 13.80 51.24 45.55
CA SER A 51 14.27 51.54 44.18
C SER A 51 15.79 51.86 44.10
N PRO A 52 16.39 52.19 42.93
CA PRO A 52 16.17 51.74 41.53
C PRO A 52 17.49 51.29 40.84
N SER A 53 17.44 50.50 39.75
CA SER A 53 18.48 50.59 38.72
C SER A 53 18.00 50.10 37.35
N ARG A 54 18.29 50.92 36.33
CA ARG A 54 18.13 50.65 34.91
C ARG A 54 19.20 49.66 34.46
N LEU A 55 18.83 48.55 33.83
CA LEU A 55 19.72 47.83 32.91
C LEU A 55 18.92 47.21 31.76
N SER A 56 19.05 47.85 30.59
CA SER A 56 19.24 47.25 29.27
C SER A 56 18.95 45.74 29.15
N GLY A 57 17.73 45.40 28.74
CA GLY A 57 17.38 44.09 28.19
C GLY A 57 17.34 44.13 26.67
N SER A 58 18.51 43.99 26.03
CA SER A 58 18.66 43.75 24.60
C SER A 58 17.84 42.52 24.20
N ARG A 59 16.72 42.73 23.49
CA ARG A 59 15.99 41.65 22.83
C ARG A 59 16.86 41.16 21.68
N ARG A 60 17.58 40.05 21.89
CA ARG A 60 18.23 39.32 20.79
C ARG A 60 17.17 39.00 19.73
N PRO A 61 17.35 39.39 18.46
CA PRO A 61 16.47 38.96 17.40
C PRO A 61 16.62 37.44 17.27
N VAL A 62 15.50 36.73 17.44
CA VAL A 62 15.43 35.31 17.08
C VAL A 62 15.70 35.25 15.58
N PRO A 63 16.72 34.51 15.10
CA PRO A 63 16.91 34.37 13.67
C PRO A 63 15.64 33.74 13.10
N SER A 64 15.01 34.48 12.18
CA SER A 64 13.99 33.93 11.29
C SER A 64 14.68 32.83 10.51
N PHE A 65 14.56 31.59 11.00
CA PHE A 65 14.78 30.42 10.18
C PHE A 65 13.77 30.54 9.05
N GLY A 66 14.26 30.88 7.87
CA GLY A 66 13.49 30.83 6.63
C GLY A 66 12.83 29.46 6.49
N PRO A 67 11.79 29.34 5.64
CA PRO A 67 11.07 28.09 5.51
C PRO A 67 12.07 26.98 5.21
N THR A 68 12.19 26.05 6.16
CA THR A 68 13.00 24.85 6.06
C THR A 68 12.73 24.22 4.70
N ARG A 69 13.77 24.15 3.85
CA ARG A 69 13.72 23.52 2.52
C ARG A 69 13.41 22.01 2.55
N HIS A 70 13.09 21.45 3.71
CA HIS A 70 12.77 20.03 3.87
C HIS A 70 11.28 19.71 3.69
N THR A 71 10.41 20.72 3.66
CA THR A 71 8.95 20.50 3.59
C THR A 71 8.37 20.62 2.18
N ARG A 72 9.21 20.67 1.13
CA ARG A 72 8.78 20.93 -0.25
C ARG A 72 9.37 19.96 -1.29
N LEU A 73 9.45 18.67 -0.97
CA LEU A 73 9.73 17.60 -1.95
C LEU A 73 8.60 16.57 -1.99
N ALA A 74 7.36 17.01 -1.84
CA ALA A 74 6.18 16.26 -2.27
C ALA A 74 5.84 16.57 -3.74
N ILE A 75 6.84 16.96 -4.54
CA ILE A 75 6.68 17.12 -5.98
C ILE A 75 7.04 15.76 -6.57
N THR A 76 6.01 15.07 -7.02
CA THR A 76 6.02 13.73 -7.63
C THR A 76 6.73 13.67 -8.98
N ASP A 77 7.39 14.76 -9.38
CA ASP A 77 8.31 14.77 -10.50
C ASP A 77 9.61 14.14 -10.01
N LEU A 78 9.73 12.85 -10.29
CA LEU A 78 10.98 12.14 -10.16
C LEU A 78 11.92 12.80 -11.18
N ASP A 79 12.72 13.78 -10.74
CA ASP A 79 13.74 14.50 -11.53
C ASP A 79 14.89 13.54 -11.90
N ILE A 80 14.56 12.42 -12.55
CA ILE A 80 15.46 11.36 -12.99
C ILE A 80 15.60 11.50 -14.52
N PRO A 81 16.83 11.71 -15.04
CA PRO A 81 17.09 11.70 -16.48
C PRO A 81 16.61 10.39 -17.13
N LEU A 82 16.08 10.46 -18.36
CA LEU A 82 15.44 9.32 -19.03
C LEU A 82 16.36 8.09 -19.12
N GLU A 83 17.63 8.32 -19.39
CA GLU A 83 18.70 7.32 -19.50
C GLU A 83 19.04 6.64 -18.16
N SER A 84 18.84 7.34 -17.05
CA SER A 84 19.12 6.88 -15.69
C SER A 84 17.92 6.20 -15.03
N ARG A 85 16.76 6.15 -15.71
CA ARG A 85 15.56 5.52 -15.17
C ARG A 85 15.71 4.01 -15.15
N ARG A 86 15.54 3.42 -13.98
CA ARG A 86 15.50 1.98 -13.75
C ARG A 86 14.27 1.37 -14.44
N LEU A 87 14.44 0.15 -14.97
CA LEU A 87 13.31 -0.68 -15.41
C LEU A 87 12.43 -1.00 -14.21
N VAL A 88 11.10 -1.02 -14.42
CA VAL A 88 10.14 -1.46 -13.41
C VAL A 88 9.49 -2.75 -13.86
N LEU A 89 9.63 -3.79 -13.04
CA LEU A 89 8.88 -5.04 -13.15
C LEU A 89 7.60 -4.90 -12.34
N ILE A 90 6.45 -5.18 -12.96
CA ILE A 90 5.18 -5.28 -12.27
C ILE A 90 4.89 -6.75 -11.98
N ASP A 91 4.69 -7.07 -10.69
CA ASP A 91 4.17 -8.37 -10.26
C ASP A 91 2.70 -8.46 -10.66
N GLY A 92 2.45 -8.96 -11.88
CA GLY A 92 1.11 -8.98 -12.45
C GLY A 92 0.14 -9.89 -11.71
N GLU A 93 0.63 -10.94 -11.03
CA GLU A 93 -0.20 -11.77 -10.17
C GLU A 93 -0.64 -10.97 -8.94
N ASN A 94 0.30 -10.45 -8.16
CA ASN A 94 -0.04 -9.71 -6.94
C ASN A 94 -0.86 -8.44 -7.24
N VAL A 95 -0.54 -7.72 -8.31
CA VAL A 95 -1.26 -6.49 -8.68
C VAL A 95 -2.68 -6.77 -9.17
N ALA A 96 -2.92 -7.87 -9.87
CA ALA A 96 -4.24 -8.21 -10.38
C ALA A 96 -5.21 -8.66 -9.29
N TYR A 97 -4.72 -9.24 -8.19
CA TYR A 97 -5.56 -9.76 -7.12
C TYR A 97 -5.60 -8.81 -5.92
N ASP A 98 -6.78 -8.71 -5.32
CA ASP A 98 -6.96 -8.02 -4.05
C ASP A 98 -6.38 -8.85 -2.90
N ASP A 99 -5.59 -8.23 -2.01
CA ASP A 99 -4.91 -8.91 -0.91
C ASP A 99 -5.87 -9.41 0.17
N ILE A 100 -7.08 -8.84 0.26
CA ILE A 100 -8.10 -9.21 1.24
C ILE A 100 -9.07 -10.24 0.65
N ALA A 101 -9.61 -9.96 -0.54
CA ALA A 101 -10.68 -10.76 -1.12
C ALA A 101 -10.20 -11.81 -2.14
N ASP A 102 -8.93 -11.76 -2.57
CA ASP A 102 -8.36 -12.59 -3.63
C ASP A 102 -9.21 -12.54 -4.92
N VAL A 103 -9.81 -11.38 -5.20
CA VAL A 103 -10.63 -11.15 -6.39
C VAL A 103 -9.77 -10.54 -7.48
N TYR A 104 -9.78 -11.18 -8.65
CA TYR A 104 -9.11 -10.70 -9.84
C TYR A 104 -9.72 -9.39 -10.37
N ARG A 105 -8.86 -8.43 -10.73
CA ARG A 105 -9.21 -7.12 -11.30
C ARG A 105 -8.14 -6.68 -12.31
N ALA A 106 -8.33 -6.94 -13.60
CA ALA A 106 -7.28 -6.67 -14.59
C ALA A 106 -6.92 -5.18 -14.74
N ASN A 107 -7.90 -4.27 -14.56
CA ASN A 107 -7.65 -2.82 -14.60
C ASN A 107 -6.53 -2.39 -13.62
N ARG A 108 -6.30 -3.10 -12.50
CA ARG A 108 -5.20 -2.77 -11.58
C ARG A 108 -3.82 -2.83 -12.25
N ILE A 109 -3.58 -3.84 -13.09
CA ILE A 109 -2.31 -3.94 -13.84
C ILE A 109 -2.16 -2.75 -14.78
N TYR A 110 -3.23 -2.39 -15.49
CA TYR A 110 -3.22 -1.25 -16.41
C TYR A 110 -2.88 0.06 -15.67
N GLN A 111 -3.51 0.30 -14.53
CA GLN A 111 -3.29 1.51 -13.72
C GLN A 111 -1.86 1.57 -13.17
N ALA A 112 -1.33 0.43 -12.70
CA ALA A 112 0.06 0.32 -12.28
C ALA A 112 1.03 0.62 -13.44
N TYR A 113 0.80 0.02 -14.61
CA TYR A 113 1.61 0.22 -15.81
C TYR A 113 1.62 1.69 -16.24
N GLN A 114 0.44 2.29 -16.37
CA GLN A 114 0.29 3.68 -16.79
C GLN A 114 0.94 4.65 -15.81
N TRP A 115 0.92 4.36 -14.50
CA TRP A 115 1.55 5.23 -13.51
C TRP A 115 3.05 5.43 -13.76
N PHE A 116 3.77 4.35 -14.13
CA PHE A 116 5.20 4.37 -14.41
C PHE A 116 5.51 4.86 -15.82
N VAL A 117 4.74 4.44 -16.82
CA VAL A 117 4.91 4.92 -18.21
C VAL A 117 4.66 6.41 -18.33
N ALA A 118 3.66 6.96 -17.64
CA ALA A 118 3.41 8.41 -17.60
C ALA A 118 4.59 9.20 -16.99
N LYS A 119 5.40 8.54 -16.15
CA LYS A 119 6.66 9.09 -15.61
C LYS A 119 7.86 8.69 -16.44
N GLY A 120 7.65 8.18 -17.66
CA GLY A 120 8.64 7.78 -18.64
C GLY A 120 9.62 6.71 -18.17
N HIS A 121 9.17 5.79 -17.31
CA HIS A 121 9.91 4.56 -17.03
C HIS A 121 9.63 3.51 -18.10
N ARG A 122 10.62 2.66 -18.38
CA ARG A 122 10.39 1.38 -19.04
C ARG A 122 9.68 0.46 -18.06
N VAL A 123 8.66 -0.25 -18.52
CA VAL A 123 7.86 -1.15 -17.69
C VAL A 123 7.70 -2.49 -18.39
N LEU A 124 7.88 -3.57 -17.63
CA LEU A 124 7.57 -4.94 -18.03
C LEU A 124 6.65 -5.54 -16.98
N VAL A 125 5.51 -6.06 -17.41
CA VAL A 125 4.62 -6.82 -16.52
C VAL A 125 4.98 -8.29 -16.64
N LEU A 126 5.34 -8.92 -15.52
CA LEU A 126 5.46 -10.38 -15.47
C LEU A 126 4.11 -10.93 -15.01
N CYS A 127 3.57 -11.90 -15.74
CA CYS A 127 2.32 -12.56 -15.38
C CYS A 127 2.49 -14.08 -15.47
N PRO A 128 1.96 -14.86 -14.52
CA PRO A 128 1.77 -16.29 -14.72
C PRO A 128 0.92 -16.57 -15.96
N HIS A 129 1.26 -17.61 -16.73
CA HIS A 129 0.60 -17.92 -17.99
C HIS A 129 -0.92 -18.18 -17.85
N TYR A 130 -1.39 -18.70 -16.71
CA TYR A 130 -2.81 -18.91 -16.47
C TYR A 130 -3.64 -17.61 -16.41
N LEU A 131 -3.00 -16.44 -16.27
CA LEU A 131 -3.69 -15.15 -16.33
C LEU A 131 -3.97 -14.68 -17.76
N THR A 132 -3.39 -15.32 -18.79
CA THR A 132 -3.53 -14.89 -20.19
C THR A 132 -4.99 -14.70 -20.58
N GLN A 133 -5.85 -15.67 -20.29
CA GLN A 133 -7.29 -15.62 -20.63
C GLN A 133 -8.03 -14.50 -19.88
N LYS A 134 -7.65 -14.23 -18.62
CA LYS A 134 -8.25 -13.18 -17.80
C LYS A 134 -7.84 -11.78 -18.26
N LEU A 135 -6.67 -11.65 -18.88
CA LEU A 135 -6.11 -10.38 -19.36
C LEU A 135 -6.53 -10.00 -20.78
N MET A 136 -7.15 -10.92 -21.52
CA MET A 136 -7.55 -10.70 -22.92
C MET A 136 -8.51 -9.52 -23.04
N GLY A 137 -8.09 -8.49 -23.77
CA GLY A 137 -8.92 -7.31 -24.06
C GLY A 137 -8.89 -6.20 -23.00
N GLU A 138 -8.35 -6.45 -21.81
CA GLU A 138 -8.29 -5.46 -20.71
C GLU A 138 -6.96 -4.68 -20.66
N THR A 139 -6.01 -5.01 -21.54
CA THR A 139 -4.61 -4.62 -21.41
C THR A 139 -3.94 -4.13 -22.71
N PRO A 140 -4.55 -3.17 -23.43
CA PRO A 140 -4.01 -2.73 -24.72
C PRO A 140 -2.61 -2.11 -24.57
N ASN A 141 -1.68 -2.52 -25.44
CA ASN A 141 -0.32 -1.95 -25.58
C ASN A 141 0.58 -2.06 -24.34
N MET A 142 0.29 -2.96 -23.40
CA MET A 142 1.21 -3.26 -22.30
C MET A 142 2.27 -4.27 -22.73
N ASN A 143 3.51 -4.06 -22.29
CA ASN A 143 4.58 -5.04 -22.44
C ASN A 143 4.41 -6.10 -21.35
N ILE A 144 3.79 -7.23 -21.68
CA ILE A 144 3.51 -8.34 -20.77
C ILE A 144 4.32 -9.55 -21.20
N GLU A 145 5.06 -10.12 -20.27
CA GLU A 145 5.70 -11.42 -20.43
C GLU A 145 4.96 -12.47 -19.59
N PHE A 146 4.58 -13.56 -20.24
CA PHE A 146 3.91 -14.68 -19.59
C PHE A 146 4.90 -15.75 -19.18
N ILE A 147 4.95 -16.05 -17.87
CA ILE A 147 5.80 -17.07 -17.28
C ILE A 147 5.04 -18.39 -17.22
N THR A 148 5.60 -19.42 -17.86
CA THR A 148 5.04 -20.78 -17.85
C THR A 148 5.32 -21.50 -16.55
N ASP A 149 4.67 -22.65 -16.34
CA ASP A 149 4.96 -23.56 -15.21
C ASP A 149 4.71 -22.98 -13.81
N ILE A 150 4.04 -21.82 -13.74
CA ILE A 150 3.52 -21.26 -12.50
C ILE A 150 2.12 -21.84 -12.24
N PRO A 151 1.90 -22.56 -11.14
CA PRO A 151 0.60 -23.15 -10.81
C PRO A 151 -0.41 -22.08 -10.35
N ASP A 152 -1.68 -22.25 -10.75
CA ASP A 152 -2.83 -21.48 -10.25
C ASP A 152 -3.40 -22.18 -9.02
N TYR A 153 -2.96 -21.76 -7.82
CA TYR A 153 -3.51 -22.26 -6.56
C TYR A 153 -4.54 -21.28 -6.00
N PRO A 154 -5.75 -21.74 -5.62
CA PRO A 154 -6.74 -20.89 -4.99
C PRO A 154 -6.17 -20.16 -3.76
N SER A 155 -6.34 -18.84 -3.69
CA SER A 155 -5.92 -18.03 -2.53
C SER A 155 -4.41 -18.04 -2.24
N ASN A 156 -3.58 -18.24 -3.27
CA ASN A 156 -2.11 -18.19 -3.17
C ASN A 156 -1.46 -17.06 -3.99
N HIS A 157 -2.24 -16.14 -4.57
CA HIS A 157 -1.71 -15.14 -5.50
C HIS A 157 -0.71 -14.17 -4.85
N SER A 158 -0.70 -14.07 -3.51
CA SER A 158 0.26 -13.28 -2.74
C SER A 158 1.46 -14.08 -2.20
N SER A 159 1.53 -15.40 -2.42
CA SER A 159 2.57 -16.28 -1.84
C SER A 159 3.03 -17.40 -2.80
N ASN A 160 2.83 -17.22 -4.10
CA ASN A 160 3.33 -18.11 -5.14
C ASN A 160 4.87 -18.11 -5.25
N GLN A 161 5.52 -19.08 -4.61
CA GLN A 161 6.98 -19.19 -4.51
C GLN A 161 7.70 -19.21 -5.86
N LEU A 162 7.21 -20.02 -6.81
CA LEU A 162 7.89 -20.18 -8.10
C LEU A 162 7.88 -18.86 -8.88
N PHE A 163 6.79 -18.13 -8.76
CA PHE A 163 6.68 -16.82 -9.40
C PHE A 163 7.52 -15.77 -8.68
N GLU A 164 7.58 -15.83 -7.35
CA GLU A 164 8.45 -15.01 -6.51
C GLU A 164 9.92 -15.12 -6.92
N GLU A 165 10.45 -16.34 -7.03
CA GLU A 165 11.83 -16.62 -7.42
C GLU A 165 12.10 -16.09 -8.83
N THR A 166 11.17 -16.30 -9.77
CA THR A 166 11.29 -15.78 -11.15
C THR A 166 11.34 -14.25 -11.18
N LEU A 167 10.48 -13.59 -10.42
CA LEU A 167 10.41 -12.13 -10.33
C LEU A 167 11.70 -11.53 -9.75
N LEU A 168 12.22 -12.13 -8.67
CA LEU A 168 13.45 -11.68 -8.02
C LEU A 168 14.68 -11.92 -8.88
N GLN A 169 14.78 -13.07 -9.53
CA GLN A 169 15.87 -13.38 -10.46
C GLN A 169 15.86 -12.39 -11.64
N ARG A 170 14.69 -12.14 -12.23
CA ARG A 170 14.57 -11.17 -13.32
C ARG A 170 14.96 -9.75 -12.88
N ALA A 171 14.58 -9.35 -11.66
CA ALA A 171 14.98 -8.05 -11.12
C ALA A 171 16.48 -7.95 -10.88
N PHE A 172 17.13 -9.06 -10.49
CA PHE A 172 18.59 -9.12 -10.39
C PHE A 172 19.24 -8.89 -11.75
N ASP A 173 18.88 -9.70 -12.75
CA ASP A 173 19.52 -9.72 -14.07
C ASP A 173 19.38 -8.39 -14.83
N GLU A 174 18.22 -7.74 -14.69
CA GLU A 174 17.90 -6.49 -15.40
C GLU A 174 18.20 -5.24 -14.57
N GLU A 175 18.76 -5.39 -13.36
CA GLU A 175 18.90 -4.34 -12.36
C GLU A 175 17.57 -3.57 -12.16
N ALA A 176 16.43 -4.25 -12.16
CA ALA A 176 15.12 -3.61 -12.13
C ALA A 176 14.62 -3.33 -10.69
N ALA A 177 13.66 -2.42 -10.58
CA ALA A 177 12.79 -2.29 -9.43
C ALA A 177 11.55 -3.18 -9.60
N ILE A 178 10.92 -3.58 -8.51
CA ILE A 178 9.72 -4.43 -8.50
C ILE A 178 8.55 -3.65 -7.89
N LEU A 179 7.39 -3.64 -8.52
CA LEU A 179 6.13 -3.22 -7.90
C LEU A 179 5.39 -4.46 -7.41
N SER A 180 5.31 -4.66 -6.08
CA SER A 180 4.61 -5.78 -5.45
C SER A 180 4.35 -5.51 -3.97
N GLU A 181 3.24 -6.03 -3.44
CA GLU A 181 2.94 -6.13 -2.00
C GLU A 181 3.27 -7.54 -1.45
N ARG A 182 3.87 -8.40 -2.27
CA ARG A 182 4.34 -9.72 -1.84
C ARG A 182 5.38 -9.56 -0.75
N ARG A 183 5.34 -10.46 0.23
CA ARG A 183 6.27 -10.43 1.38
C ARG A 183 7.62 -11.06 1.11
N PHE A 184 7.72 -11.81 0.02
CA PHE A 184 8.90 -12.55 -0.37
C PHE A 184 9.42 -13.54 0.69
N GLU A 185 8.54 -14.11 1.53
CA GLU A 185 8.94 -14.80 2.78
C GLU A 185 9.92 -15.97 2.54
N GLN A 186 9.81 -16.64 1.40
CA GLN A 186 10.58 -17.85 1.11
C GLN A 186 11.90 -17.53 0.38
N SER A 187 11.93 -16.52 -0.47
CA SER A 187 13.11 -16.14 -1.26
C SER A 187 13.85 -14.91 -0.69
N TYR A 188 13.35 -14.32 0.40
CA TYR A 188 13.89 -13.12 1.03
C TYR A 188 15.39 -13.21 1.33
N SER A 189 15.84 -14.32 1.92
CA SER A 189 17.23 -14.49 2.36
C SER A 189 18.23 -14.55 1.21
N LEU A 190 17.79 -15.04 0.04
CA LEU A 190 18.61 -15.18 -1.16
C LEU A 190 18.70 -13.87 -1.95
N HIS A 191 17.67 -13.02 -1.88
CA HIS A 191 17.57 -11.77 -2.63
C HIS A 191 17.42 -10.54 -1.72
N LEU A 192 18.09 -10.57 -0.57
CA LEU A 192 17.95 -9.55 0.48
C LEU A 192 18.13 -8.12 -0.05
N GLU A 193 19.14 -7.91 -0.89
CA GLU A 193 19.45 -6.59 -1.46
C GLU A 193 18.30 -6.05 -2.31
N ILE A 194 17.64 -6.92 -3.08
CA ILE A 194 16.51 -6.54 -3.93
C ILE A 194 15.29 -6.23 -3.06
N VAL A 195 14.95 -7.13 -2.15
CA VAL A 195 13.74 -6.96 -1.34
C VAL A 195 13.86 -5.75 -0.41
N GLN A 196 15.05 -5.44 0.09
CA GLN A 196 15.28 -4.31 1.00
C GLN A 196 15.45 -2.95 0.30
N ASN A 197 15.78 -2.93 -1.00
CA ASN A 197 16.11 -1.65 -1.66
C ASN A 197 15.38 -1.40 -2.98
N ARG A 198 14.66 -2.38 -3.54
CA ARG A 198 14.12 -2.31 -4.90
C ARG A 198 12.66 -2.72 -5.05
N VAL A 199 12.02 -3.21 -3.99
CA VAL A 199 10.58 -3.50 -3.96
C VAL A 199 9.81 -2.25 -3.56
N ILE A 200 8.83 -1.89 -4.39
CA ILE A 200 7.96 -0.73 -4.24
C ILE A 200 6.58 -1.27 -3.89
N GLY A 201 6.17 -0.98 -2.66
CA GLY A 201 4.80 -1.21 -2.24
C GLY A 201 3.82 -0.24 -2.90
N TYR A 202 2.53 -0.58 -2.86
CA TYR A 202 1.45 0.23 -3.40
C TYR A 202 0.14 -0.01 -2.64
N THR A 203 -0.81 0.88 -2.85
CA THR A 203 -2.20 0.64 -2.44
C THR A 203 -3.15 1.07 -3.55
N PHE A 204 -4.29 0.40 -3.63
CA PHE A 204 -5.39 0.84 -4.49
C PHE A 204 -6.49 1.46 -3.66
N PHE A 205 -6.94 2.63 -4.09
CA PHE A 205 -8.21 3.17 -3.65
C PHE A 205 -9.11 3.28 -4.87
N TRP A 206 -10.16 2.46 -4.89
CA TRP A 206 -11.02 2.25 -6.04
C TRP A 206 -10.23 1.71 -7.24
N GLU A 207 -10.11 2.49 -8.31
CA GLU A 207 -9.37 2.13 -9.52
C GLU A 207 -8.00 2.82 -9.59
N SER A 208 -7.70 3.72 -8.67
CA SER A 208 -6.45 4.48 -8.70
C SER A 208 -5.38 3.82 -7.85
N ILE A 209 -4.18 3.69 -8.41
CA ILE A 209 -2.98 3.26 -7.69
C ILE A 209 -2.33 4.45 -6.97
N PHE A 210 -1.88 4.20 -5.75
CA PHE A 210 -1.09 5.11 -4.94
C PHE A 210 0.24 4.45 -4.60
N ILE A 211 1.33 5.13 -4.94
CA ILE A 211 2.69 4.69 -4.66
C ILE A 211 3.30 5.65 -3.64
N PRO A 212 3.80 5.16 -2.50
CA PRO A 212 4.41 6.00 -1.47
C PRO A 212 5.72 6.61 -1.98
N VAL A 213 5.99 7.85 -1.60
CA VAL A 213 7.27 8.53 -1.91
C VAL A 213 8.44 7.94 -1.10
N ASP A 214 8.15 7.29 0.01
CA ASP A 214 9.07 6.62 0.93
C ASP A 214 8.65 5.15 1.16
N PRO A 215 8.83 4.23 0.17
CA PRO A 215 8.34 2.85 0.27
C PRO A 215 8.86 2.07 1.49
N TYR A 216 10.06 2.40 1.96
CA TYR A 216 10.70 1.78 3.13
C TYR A 216 10.66 2.68 4.39
N GLY A 217 9.84 3.74 4.36
CA GLY A 217 9.83 4.79 5.35
C GLY A 217 11.13 5.62 5.36
N ARG A 218 11.27 6.47 6.39
CA ARG A 218 12.32 7.50 6.46
C ARG A 218 13.76 6.97 6.49
N ALA A 219 13.95 5.73 6.92
CA ALA A 219 15.27 5.13 7.09
C ALA A 219 15.74 4.33 5.86
N GLY A 220 14.83 4.04 4.93
CA GLY A 220 15.15 3.31 3.70
C GLY A 220 15.26 4.21 2.47
N PRO A 221 15.45 3.61 1.29
CA PRO A 221 15.55 4.36 0.06
C PRO A 221 14.22 5.02 -0.29
N TRP A 222 14.32 6.27 -0.74
CA TRP A 222 13.19 7.02 -1.26
C TRP A 222 12.86 6.53 -2.66
N LEU A 223 11.61 6.71 -3.10
CA LEU A 223 11.14 6.22 -4.40
C LEU A 223 12.04 6.68 -5.57
N HIS A 224 12.50 7.94 -5.57
CA HIS A 224 13.40 8.44 -6.62
C HIS A 224 14.76 7.74 -6.64
N VAL A 225 15.27 7.29 -5.50
CA VAL A 225 16.52 6.53 -5.41
C VAL A 225 16.30 5.12 -5.96
N ILE A 226 15.19 4.47 -5.58
CA ILE A 226 14.84 3.12 -6.06
C ILE A 226 14.73 3.11 -7.58
N LEU A 227 14.11 4.14 -8.14
CA LEU A 227 13.82 4.27 -9.57
C LEU A 227 14.99 4.83 -10.40
N HIS A 228 16.10 5.20 -9.77
CA HIS A 228 17.35 5.56 -10.42
C HIS A 228 18.27 4.35 -10.52
N LYS A 229 18.96 4.17 -11.65
CA LYS A 229 19.96 3.10 -11.86
C LYS A 229 21.18 3.27 -10.99
#